data_AF-E6UCW9-F1
#
_entry.id   AF-E6UCW9-F1
#
_cell.length_a   1.000
_cell.length_b   1.000
_cell.length_c   1.000
_cell.angle_alpha   90.00
_cell.angle_beta   90.00
_cell.angle_gamma   90.00
#
_symmetry.space_group_name_H-M   'P 1'
#
loop_
_entity.id
_entity.type
_entity.pdbx_description
1 polymer ?
#
loop_
_entity_poly.entity_id
_entity_poly.type
_entity_poly.pdbx_seq_one_letter_code
_entity_poly.pdbx_strand_id
1 'polypeptide(L)'
;MSFLGKLFGKKENPEPQPKLREGEIATPWGPFMYLGIKYNSFEYEGMVDWYDDADEQCDVSIETNAVGSDDMSEGFERFAQLMNNRAEMDYKVKMAALDKLADSEGMIMSESEHMLMSKTLFPEKMVIECISVMRDGCTHFTMWDTDIYDIYNITVIYTDKGTFEVEIDNLR
;
A
#
# COMPACT_ATOMS: atom_id res chain seq x y z
N MET A 1 -45.63 -38.82 -13.25
CA MET A 1 -44.66 -38.20 -14.17
C MET A 1 -45.17 -36.83 -14.58
N SER A 2 -44.49 -35.77 -14.14
CA SER A 2 -44.38 -34.50 -14.86
C SER A 2 -43.13 -33.82 -14.28
N PHE A 3 -42.03 -33.96 -15.00
CA PHE A 3 -40.75 -33.30 -14.78
C PHE A 3 -40.74 -32.12 -15.74
N LEU A 4 -40.77 -30.88 -15.26
CA LEU A 4 -40.27 -29.65 -15.90
C LEU A 4 -40.82 -28.42 -15.18
N GLY A 5 -39.93 -27.56 -14.68
CA GLY A 5 -40.29 -26.18 -14.34
C GLY A 5 -39.85 -25.63 -12.99
N LYS A 6 -38.65 -25.96 -12.50
CA LYS A 6 -37.98 -25.15 -11.45
C LYS A 6 -36.51 -24.94 -11.83
N LEU A 7 -36.28 -24.03 -12.78
CA LEU A 7 -34.96 -23.64 -13.25
C LEU A 7 -34.96 -22.15 -13.60
N PHE A 8 -35.27 -21.32 -12.62
CA PHE A 8 -34.92 -19.90 -12.67
C PHE A 8 -34.31 -19.56 -11.31
N GLY A 9 -32.99 -19.69 -11.23
CA GLY A 9 -32.22 -19.06 -10.17
C GLY A 9 -32.53 -17.56 -10.18
N LYS A 10 -32.70 -16.99 -9.00
CA LYS A 10 -32.80 -15.54 -8.84
C LYS A 10 -31.55 -14.96 -9.51
N LYS A 11 -31.74 -14.19 -10.58
CA LYS A 11 -30.67 -13.33 -11.10
C LYS A 11 -30.34 -12.39 -9.95
N GLU A 12 -29.17 -12.56 -9.36
CA GLU A 12 -28.58 -11.52 -8.52
C GLU A 12 -28.60 -10.24 -9.37
N ASN A 13 -29.24 -9.21 -8.85
CA ASN A 13 -29.14 -7.91 -9.47
C ASN A 13 -27.65 -7.54 -9.45
N PRO A 14 -27.06 -7.14 -10.59
CA PRO A 14 -25.68 -6.69 -10.59
C PRO A 14 -25.57 -5.58 -9.54
N GLU A 15 -24.59 -5.70 -8.64
CA GLU A 15 -24.33 -4.66 -7.67
C GLU A 15 -24.18 -3.32 -8.40
N PRO A 16 -24.77 -2.23 -7.88
CA PRO A 16 -24.67 -0.93 -8.50
C PRO A 16 -23.18 -0.57 -8.59
N GLN A 17 -22.67 -0.50 -9.83
CA GLN A 17 -21.30 -0.05 -10.03
C GLN A 17 -21.14 1.38 -9.49
N PRO A 18 -20.03 1.68 -8.80
CA PRO A 18 -19.78 3.01 -8.29
C PRO A 18 -19.84 4.02 -9.44
N LYS A 19 -20.54 5.13 -9.23
CA LYS A 19 -20.55 6.24 -10.19
C LYS A 19 -19.18 6.92 -10.14
N LEU A 20 -18.34 6.62 -11.11
CA LEU A 20 -17.05 7.28 -11.29
C LEU A 20 -17.22 8.75 -11.64
N ARG A 21 -16.34 9.60 -11.12
CA ARG A 21 -16.18 11.00 -11.53
C ARG A 21 -15.36 11.05 -12.82
N GLU A 22 -15.40 12.21 -13.49
CA GLU A 22 -14.53 12.46 -14.65
C GLU A 22 -13.06 12.36 -14.23
N GLY A 23 -12.27 11.55 -14.94
CA GLY A 23 -10.86 11.30 -14.62
C GLY A 23 -10.60 10.14 -13.63
N GLU A 24 -11.64 9.49 -13.11
CA GLU A 24 -11.51 8.28 -12.29
C GLU A 24 -11.51 7.01 -13.16
N ILE A 25 -10.66 6.05 -12.79
CA ILE A 25 -10.60 4.70 -13.35
C ILE A 25 -11.03 3.72 -12.27
N ALA A 26 -12.01 2.87 -12.57
CA ALA A 26 -12.38 1.78 -11.67
C ALA A 26 -11.32 0.67 -11.68
N THR A 27 -10.91 0.23 -10.50
CA THR A 27 -10.03 -0.91 -10.29
C THR A 27 -10.70 -1.93 -9.36
N PRO A 28 -10.16 -3.15 -9.22
CA PRO A 28 -10.66 -4.11 -8.23
C PRO A 28 -10.59 -3.63 -6.78
N TRP A 29 -9.75 -2.62 -6.48
CA TRP A 29 -9.53 -2.10 -5.12
C TRP A 29 -10.16 -0.74 -4.88
N GLY A 30 -10.94 -0.23 -5.85
CA GLY A 30 -11.57 1.09 -5.78
C GLY A 30 -11.20 2.00 -6.95
N PRO A 31 -11.76 3.21 -6.97
CA PRO A 31 -11.44 4.19 -8.00
C PRO A 31 -10.05 4.79 -7.79
N PHE A 32 -9.31 4.96 -8.87
CA PHE A 32 -8.08 5.74 -8.93
C PHE A 32 -8.32 7.01 -9.74
N MET A 33 -7.92 8.16 -9.24
CA MET A 33 -8.10 9.47 -9.85
C MET A 33 -6.80 9.96 -10.45
N TYR A 34 -6.82 10.34 -11.73
CA TYR A 34 -5.67 10.98 -12.35
C TYR A 34 -5.51 12.41 -11.83
N LEU A 35 -4.37 12.73 -11.22
CA LEU A 35 -4.13 14.07 -10.67
C LEU A 35 -3.54 15.08 -11.66
N GLY A 36 -2.90 14.60 -12.74
CA GLY A 36 -2.25 15.43 -13.74
C GLY A 36 -1.28 16.48 -13.16
N ILE A 37 -1.05 17.59 -13.88
CA ILE A 37 -0.01 18.60 -13.57
C ILE A 37 -0.33 19.45 -12.32
N LYS A 38 -1.22 19.02 -11.42
CA LYS A 38 -1.55 19.81 -10.23
C LYS A 38 -0.35 19.92 -9.27
N TYR A 39 0.60 19.00 -9.34
CA TYR A 39 1.83 19.00 -8.52
C TYR A 39 3.11 18.59 -9.28
N ASN A 40 3.14 18.70 -10.61
CA ASN A 40 4.19 18.14 -11.48
C ASN A 40 4.36 16.60 -11.40
N SER A 41 3.53 15.91 -10.62
CA SER A 41 3.44 14.45 -10.63
C SER A 41 2.43 14.01 -11.70
N PHE A 42 2.83 13.09 -12.57
CA PHE A 42 1.92 12.46 -13.52
C PHE A 42 1.53 11.11 -12.93
N GLU A 43 0.60 11.12 -11.98
CA GLU A 43 0.24 9.94 -11.20
C GLU A 43 -1.28 9.80 -11.01
N TYR A 44 -1.67 8.57 -10.70
CA TYR A 44 -3.00 8.21 -10.24
C TYR A 44 -2.97 7.98 -8.74
N GLU A 45 -3.93 8.54 -8.03
CA GLU A 45 -4.11 8.31 -6.59
C GLU A 45 -5.38 7.52 -6.31
N GLY A 46 -5.31 6.63 -5.33
CA GLY A 46 -6.44 5.85 -4.85
C GLY A 46 -6.28 5.50 -3.38
N MET A 47 -7.39 5.16 -2.74
CA MET A 47 -7.40 4.65 -1.37
C MET A 47 -7.75 3.17 -1.41
N VAL A 48 -6.96 2.33 -0.74
CA VAL A 48 -7.14 0.87 -0.78
C VAL A 48 -7.14 0.25 0.62
N ASP A 49 -7.90 -0.83 0.77
CA ASP A 49 -7.89 -1.65 1.98
C ASP A 49 -6.64 -2.55 1.98
N TRP A 50 -5.51 -2.00 2.42
CA TRP A 50 -4.26 -2.77 2.59
C TRP A 50 -4.38 -3.76 3.75
N TYR A 51 -5.05 -3.34 4.83
CA TYR A 51 -5.40 -4.15 5.99
C TYR A 51 -6.92 -4.34 6.06
N ASP A 52 -7.39 -5.56 6.31
CA ASP A 52 -8.83 -5.90 6.24
C ASP A 52 -9.68 -5.25 7.35
N ASP A 53 -9.06 -4.92 8.50
CA ASP A 53 -9.73 -4.41 9.70
C ASP A 53 -9.19 -3.02 10.14
N ALA A 54 -8.55 -2.28 9.24
CA ALA A 54 -8.06 -0.94 9.57
C ALA A 54 -9.18 0.12 9.52
N ASP A 55 -9.11 1.08 10.44
CA ASP A 55 -10.01 2.24 10.45
C ASP A 55 -9.74 3.20 9.28
N GLU A 56 -8.51 3.18 8.75
CA GLU A 56 -8.06 4.05 7.66
C GLU A 56 -7.52 3.23 6.48
N GLN A 57 -7.80 3.72 5.27
CA GLN A 57 -7.32 3.12 4.03
C GLN A 57 -5.88 3.59 3.74
N CYS A 58 -5.12 2.75 3.06
CA CYS A 58 -3.78 3.11 2.60
C CYS A 58 -3.88 3.98 1.35
N ASP A 59 -3.15 5.10 1.35
CA ASP A 59 -3.00 5.98 0.19
C ASP A 59 -2.05 5.34 -0.82
N VAL A 60 -2.51 5.19 -2.07
CA VAL A 60 -1.72 4.61 -3.14
C VAL A 60 -1.56 5.60 -4.26
N SER A 61 -0.31 5.90 -4.61
CA SER A 61 0.02 6.63 -5.83
C SER A 61 0.73 5.73 -6.85
N ILE A 62 0.39 5.90 -8.13
CA ILE A 62 0.99 5.15 -9.24
C ILE A 62 1.41 6.15 -10.31
N GLU A 63 2.71 6.31 -10.52
CA GLU A 63 3.23 7.13 -11.60
C GLU A 63 2.89 6.54 -12.98
N THR A 64 2.65 7.43 -13.93
CA THR A 64 2.49 7.09 -15.34
C THR A 64 3.80 6.66 -15.97
N ASN A 65 3.70 5.85 -17.03
CA ASN A 65 4.80 5.23 -17.74
C ASN A 65 5.78 6.26 -18.37
N ALA A 66 5.31 7.48 -18.66
CA ALA A 66 6.13 8.52 -19.27
C ALA A 66 5.63 9.93 -18.95
N VAL A 67 6.54 10.91 -18.97
CA VAL A 67 6.19 12.34 -18.82
C VAL A 67 5.21 12.75 -19.92
N GLY A 68 4.09 13.35 -19.52
CA GLY A 68 3.04 13.79 -20.46
C GLY A 68 2.12 12.67 -20.95
N SER A 69 2.20 11.47 -20.36
CA SER A 69 1.27 10.36 -20.59
C SER A 69 0.29 10.23 -19.41
N ASP A 70 -0.88 9.67 -19.67
CA ASP A 70 -1.86 9.18 -18.69
C ASP A 70 -1.88 7.64 -18.60
N ASP A 71 -0.93 6.96 -19.27
CA ASP A 71 -0.82 5.51 -19.21
C ASP A 71 -0.10 5.09 -17.92
N MET A 72 -0.81 4.41 -17.03
CA MET A 72 -0.27 3.83 -15.79
C MET A 72 -0.17 2.30 -15.83
N SER A 73 -0.31 1.67 -17.01
CA SER A 73 -0.48 0.21 -17.12
C SER A 73 0.64 -0.60 -16.46
N GLU A 74 1.90 -0.17 -16.58
CA GLU A 74 3.02 -0.90 -15.96
C GLU A 74 3.01 -0.75 -14.43
N GLY A 75 2.82 0.48 -13.94
CA GLY A 75 2.71 0.74 -12.50
C GLY A 75 1.53 0.00 -11.88
N PHE A 76 0.38 -0.02 -12.57
CA PHE A 76 -0.81 -0.75 -12.15
C PHE A 76 -0.60 -2.26 -12.13
N GLU A 77 0.12 -2.84 -13.10
CA GLU A 77 0.47 -4.26 -13.07
C GLU A 77 1.38 -4.60 -11.87
N ARG A 78 2.37 -3.76 -11.57
CA ARG A 78 3.22 -3.93 -10.37
C ARG A 78 2.39 -3.85 -9.10
N PHE A 79 1.53 -2.84 -8.99
CA PHE A 79 0.62 -2.70 -7.86
C PHE A 79 -0.30 -3.92 -7.70
N ALA A 80 -0.84 -4.44 -8.79
CA ALA A 80 -1.66 -5.65 -8.77
C ALA A 80 -0.91 -6.88 -8.25
N GLN A 81 0.37 -7.03 -8.63
CA GLN A 81 1.23 -8.08 -8.10
C GLN A 81 1.50 -7.90 -6.60
N LEU A 82 1.70 -6.65 -6.13
CA LEU A 82 1.83 -6.34 -4.71
C LEU A 82 0.57 -6.73 -3.95
N MET A 83 -0.62 -6.35 -4.43
CA MET A 83 -1.89 -6.70 -3.79
C MET A 83 -2.10 -8.21 -3.69
N ASN A 84 -1.73 -8.96 -4.73
CA ASN A 84 -1.80 -10.43 -4.72
C ASN A 84 -0.82 -11.07 -3.72
N ASN A 85 0.21 -10.36 -3.29
CA ASN A 85 1.19 -10.81 -2.30
C ASN A 85 1.29 -9.90 -1.08
N ARG A 86 0.20 -9.19 -0.74
CA ARG A 86 0.21 -8.09 0.24
C ARG A 86 0.79 -8.50 1.59
N ALA A 87 0.41 -9.67 2.10
CA ALA A 87 0.82 -10.12 3.44
C ALA A 87 2.32 -10.43 3.52
N GLU A 88 2.91 -11.04 2.47
CA GLU A 88 4.34 -11.31 2.44
C GLU A 88 5.13 -10.00 2.28
N MET A 89 4.66 -9.10 1.41
CA MET A 89 5.32 -7.82 1.19
C MET A 89 5.26 -6.93 2.43
N ASP A 90 4.10 -6.82 3.08
CA ASP A 90 3.90 -6.10 4.34
C ASP A 90 4.92 -6.54 5.39
N TYR A 91 5.04 -7.86 5.60
CA TYR A 91 6.01 -8.41 6.52
C TYR A 91 7.46 -8.06 6.13
N LYS A 92 7.84 -8.23 4.87
CA LYS A 92 9.21 -7.95 4.40
C LYS A 92 9.58 -6.48 4.56
N VAL A 93 8.66 -5.58 4.22
CA VAL A 93 8.83 -4.13 4.36
C VAL A 93 9.07 -3.76 5.82
N LYS A 94 8.20 -4.22 6.73
CA LYS A 94 8.35 -3.97 8.16
C LYS A 94 9.65 -4.55 8.69
N MET A 95 10.00 -5.79 8.33
CA MET A 95 11.25 -6.39 8.76
C MET A 95 12.48 -5.65 8.23
N ALA A 96 12.47 -5.12 7.01
CA ALA A 96 13.56 -4.32 6.48
C ALA A 96 13.77 -3.03 7.32
N ALA A 97 12.68 -2.35 7.67
CA ALA A 97 12.73 -1.19 8.58
C ALA A 97 13.27 -1.57 9.97
N LEU A 98 12.75 -2.63 10.56
CA LEU A 98 13.15 -3.08 11.90
C LEU A 98 14.61 -3.57 11.93
N ASP A 99 15.10 -4.22 10.87
CA ASP A 99 16.51 -4.62 10.75
C ASP A 99 17.46 -3.41 10.69
N LYS A 100 16.99 -2.27 10.17
CA LYS A 100 17.74 -1.02 10.14
C LYS A 100 17.77 -0.31 11.50
N LEU A 101 16.69 -0.42 12.27
CA LEU A 101 16.46 0.34 13.50
C LEU A 101 16.82 -0.43 14.78
N ALA A 102 16.80 -1.76 14.75
CA ALA A 102 17.11 -2.57 15.90
C ALA A 102 18.57 -2.41 16.35
N ASP A 103 18.78 -2.52 17.66
CA ASP A 103 20.13 -2.56 18.22
C ASP A 103 20.86 -3.87 17.88
N SER A 104 22.08 -4.03 18.39
CA SER A 104 22.89 -5.23 18.16
C SER A 104 22.27 -6.53 18.69
N GLU A 105 21.30 -6.45 19.60
CA GLU A 105 20.57 -7.59 20.16
C GLU A 105 19.25 -7.85 19.41
N GLY A 106 18.89 -7.02 18.43
CA GLY A 106 17.64 -7.13 17.68
C GLY A 106 16.44 -6.52 18.40
N MET A 107 16.69 -5.58 19.31
CA MET A 107 15.67 -4.92 20.15
C MET A 107 15.39 -3.50 19.67
N ILE A 108 14.16 -3.05 19.88
CA ILE A 108 13.64 -1.74 19.46
C ILE A 108 12.88 -1.12 20.63
N MET A 109 13.07 0.17 20.86
CA MET A 109 12.36 0.90 21.92
C MET A 109 10.96 1.29 21.44
N SER A 110 9.92 0.72 22.04
CA SER A 110 8.54 1.14 21.83
C SER A 110 8.25 2.41 22.65
N GLU A 111 7.70 3.42 22.00
CA GLU A 111 7.29 4.67 22.64
C GLU A 111 6.04 4.47 23.51
N SER A 112 5.00 3.78 23.01
CA SER A 112 3.76 3.53 23.77
C SER A 112 3.93 2.56 24.95
N GLU A 113 4.74 1.52 24.81
CA GLU A 113 4.95 0.53 25.87
C GLU A 113 6.05 0.94 26.86
N HIS A 114 6.85 1.96 26.51
CA HIS A 114 8.02 2.41 27.27
C HIS A 114 9.02 1.29 27.60
N MET A 115 9.21 0.34 26.68
CA MET A 115 10.13 -0.78 26.85
C MET A 115 10.74 -1.29 25.54
N LEU A 116 11.85 -2.03 25.66
CA LEU A 116 12.47 -2.74 24.54
C LEU A 116 11.61 -3.94 24.12
N MET A 117 11.38 -4.06 22.82
CA MET A 117 10.66 -5.13 22.17
C MET A 117 11.52 -5.78 21.09
N SER A 118 11.41 -7.10 20.92
CA SER A 118 12.11 -7.80 19.85
C SER A 118 11.50 -7.44 18.49
N LYS A 119 12.34 -7.35 17.45
CA LYS A 119 11.88 -7.11 16.07
C LYS A 119 10.85 -8.12 15.53
N THR A 120 10.69 -9.30 16.13
CA THR A 120 9.68 -10.28 15.72
C THR A 120 8.28 -9.99 16.27
N LEU A 121 8.19 -9.19 17.32
CA LEU A 121 6.92 -8.80 17.97
C LEU A 121 6.49 -7.37 17.62
N PHE A 122 7.43 -6.55 17.13
CA PHE A 122 7.17 -5.17 16.74
C PHE A 122 6.31 -4.96 15.47
N PRO A 123 6.30 -5.84 14.45
CA PRO A 123 5.61 -5.55 13.17
C PRO A 123 4.11 -5.27 13.31
N GLU A 124 3.46 -5.77 14.36
CA GLU A 124 2.04 -5.51 14.65
C GLU A 124 1.76 -4.04 14.99
N LYS A 125 2.79 -3.29 15.39
CA LYS A 125 2.71 -1.85 15.72
C LYS A 125 3.14 -0.94 14.57
N MET A 126 3.51 -1.51 13.42
CA MET A 126 3.84 -0.76 12.22
C MET A 126 2.70 -0.86 11.24
N VAL A 127 2.25 0.29 10.72
CA VAL A 127 1.16 0.37 9.74
C VAL A 127 1.71 1.07 8.51
N ILE A 128 1.63 0.41 7.35
CA ILE A 128 1.93 1.03 6.06
C ILE A 128 0.73 1.89 5.69
N GLU A 129 0.94 3.20 5.60
CA GLU A 129 -0.12 4.17 5.35
C GLU A 129 -0.07 4.70 3.92
N CYS A 130 1.09 4.68 3.27
CA CYS A 130 1.22 5.08 1.88
C CYS A 130 2.08 4.10 1.06
N ILE A 131 1.64 3.83 -0.17
CA ILE A 131 2.36 3.03 -1.16
C ILE A 131 2.47 3.84 -2.46
N SER A 132 3.69 4.18 -2.87
CA SER A 132 3.94 4.87 -4.15
C SER A 132 4.66 3.94 -5.11
N VAL A 133 4.03 3.62 -6.24
CA VAL A 133 4.64 2.86 -7.34
C VAL A 133 5.25 3.84 -8.33
N MET A 134 6.58 3.87 -8.35
CA MET A 134 7.36 4.81 -9.13
C MET A 134 7.58 4.30 -10.56
N ARG A 135 7.71 5.23 -11.50
CA ARG A 135 7.97 4.90 -12.92
C ARG A 135 9.30 4.19 -13.12
N ASP A 136 10.30 4.46 -12.28
CA ASP A 136 11.62 3.83 -12.34
C ASP A 136 11.63 2.35 -11.91
N GLY A 137 10.47 1.83 -11.48
CA GLY A 137 10.30 0.45 -11.05
C GLY A 137 10.42 0.26 -9.54
N CYS A 138 10.73 1.31 -8.77
CA CYS A 138 10.71 1.25 -7.32
C CYS A 138 9.28 1.30 -6.76
N THR A 139 9.11 0.78 -5.55
CA THR A 139 7.90 0.98 -4.74
C THR A 139 8.29 1.50 -3.38
N HIS A 140 7.70 2.62 -2.97
CA HIS A 140 7.95 3.23 -1.68
C HIS A 140 6.81 2.86 -0.74
N PHE A 141 7.14 2.34 0.43
CA PHE A 141 6.20 2.04 1.50
C PHE A 141 6.50 2.97 2.66
N THR A 142 5.52 3.77 3.05
CA THR A 142 5.70 4.80 4.08
C THR A 142 4.86 4.48 5.29
N MET A 143 5.48 4.62 6.46
CA MET A 143 4.87 4.44 7.77
C MET A 143 5.09 5.75 8.54
N TRP A 144 4.02 6.48 8.84
CA TRP A 144 4.05 7.69 9.64
C TRP A 144 3.75 7.37 11.10
N ASP A 145 4.01 8.36 11.96
CA ASP A 145 3.70 8.34 13.38
C ASP A 145 4.03 7.02 14.08
N THR A 146 5.20 6.48 13.78
CA THR A 146 5.59 5.14 14.22
C THR A 146 5.67 5.05 15.74
N ASP A 147 5.42 3.86 16.29
CA ASP A 147 5.59 3.58 17.72
C ASP A 147 7.08 3.44 18.14
N ILE A 148 8.02 3.73 17.23
CA ILE A 148 9.45 3.63 17.53
C ILE A 148 9.91 4.97 18.10
N TYR A 149 10.58 4.91 19.25
CA TYR A 149 11.06 6.09 19.97
C TYR A 149 11.94 7.00 19.08
N ASP A 150 11.63 8.30 19.09
CA ASP A 150 12.29 9.36 18.30
C ASP A 150 12.22 9.21 16.77
N ILE A 151 11.36 8.32 16.23
CA ILE A 151 11.19 8.12 14.79
C ILE A 151 9.81 8.61 14.35
N TYR A 152 9.78 9.62 13.47
CA TYR A 152 8.53 10.15 12.93
C TYR A 152 8.03 9.35 11.73
N ASN A 153 8.88 9.18 10.73
CA ASN A 153 8.56 8.52 9.47
C ASN A 153 9.64 7.51 9.11
N ILE A 154 9.21 6.36 8.60
CA ILE A 154 10.06 5.41 7.92
C ILE A 154 9.54 5.20 6.50
N THR A 155 10.41 5.41 5.52
CA THR A 155 10.16 5.03 4.12
C THR A 155 11.04 3.84 3.76
N VAL A 156 10.41 2.75 3.32
CA VAL A 156 11.09 1.56 2.81
C VAL A 156 10.92 1.51 1.30
N ILE A 157 12.03 1.46 0.58
CA ILE A 157 12.06 1.44 -0.88
C ILE A 157 12.34 0.01 -1.33
N TYR A 158 11.35 -0.62 -1.97
CA TYR A 158 11.55 -1.85 -2.72
C TYR A 158 11.98 -1.52 -4.15
N THR A 159 13.27 -1.73 -4.42
CA THR A 159 13.93 -1.33 -5.67
C THR A 159 13.57 -2.24 -6.85
N ASP A 160 13.82 -1.75 -8.07
CA ASP A 160 13.70 -2.50 -9.34
C ASP A 160 14.53 -3.81 -9.38
N LYS A 161 15.56 -3.92 -8.54
CA LYS A 161 16.43 -5.09 -8.38
C LYS A 161 15.92 -6.11 -7.37
N GLY A 162 14.80 -5.85 -6.70
CA GLY A 162 14.24 -6.72 -5.66
C GLY A 162 14.96 -6.61 -4.31
N THR A 163 15.64 -5.49 -4.06
CA THR A 163 16.29 -5.19 -2.77
C THR A 163 15.55 -4.10 -2.00
N PHE A 164 15.78 -4.02 -0.69
CA PHE A 164 15.19 -3.01 0.19
C PHE A 164 16.22 -1.95 0.61
N GLU A 165 15.83 -0.69 0.52
CA GLU A 165 16.52 0.45 1.12
C GLU A 165 15.59 1.10 2.15
N VAL A 166 16.16 1.72 3.19
CA VAL A 166 15.39 2.28 4.31
C VAL A 166 15.86 3.69 4.61
N GLU A 167 14.92 4.63 4.53
CA GLU A 167 15.07 6.04 4.87
C GLU A 167 14.27 6.35 6.14
N ILE A 168 14.85 7.16 7.01
CA ILE A 168 14.30 7.47 8.34
C ILE A 168 14.31 8.98 8.53
N ASP A 169 13.18 9.53 8.97
CA ASP A 169 13.05 10.91 9.38
C ASP A 169 12.75 11.00 10.89
N ASN A 170 13.57 11.78 11.60
CA ASN A 170 13.56 11.92 13.05
C ASN A 170 12.91 13.24 13.53
N LEU A 171 12.24 14.00 12.65
CA LEU A 171 11.67 15.32 12.99
C LEU A 171 10.38 15.21 13.83
N ARG A 172 10.48 14.67 15.05
CA ARG A 172 9.51 14.89 16.15
C ARG A 172 9.93 16.08 17.01
#